data_AF-A0A954HKC5-F1
#
_entry.id   AF-A0A954HKC5-F1
#
_cell.length_a   1.000
_cell.length_b   1.000
_cell.length_c   1.000
_cell.angle_alpha   90.00
_cell.angle_beta   90.00
_cell.angle_gamma   90.00
#
_symmetry.space_group_name_H-M   'P 1'
#
loop_
_entity.id
_entity.type
_entity.pdbx_description
1 polymer ?
#
loop_
_entity_poly.entity_id
_entity_poly.type
_entity_poly.pdbx_seq_one_letter_code
_entity_poly.pdbx_strand_id
1 'polypeptide(L)'
;GFGHRVYKSYDPRAKIIKKTADAVFEVTGRNPLLDIALELERIALEDDYFVSRKLYPNVDFYSGLIYQAMGLPTTMFPVLFALPRTSGWLAQWQELVEDPEQRIQRPRQVYLGERGRDFVPLSKRG
;
A
#
# COMPACT_ATOMS: atom_id res chain seq x y z
N GLY A 1 -6.92 -0.71 2.57
CA GLY A 1 -6.35 -1.89 1.90
C GLY A 1 -7.31 -2.48 0.88
N PHE A 2 -7.76 -1.71 -0.10
CA PHE A 2 -8.56 -2.23 -1.22
C PHE A 2 -7.88 -1.87 -2.54
N GLY A 3 -7.92 -2.81 -3.49
CA GLY A 3 -7.22 -2.71 -4.75
C GLY A 3 -5.70 -2.89 -4.60
N HIS A 4 -5.07 -3.22 -5.72
CA HIS A 4 -3.63 -3.35 -5.81
C HIS A 4 -3.17 -2.99 -7.22
N ARG A 5 -1.98 -2.37 -7.34
CA ARG A 5 -1.42 -2.02 -8.66
C ARG A 5 -1.17 -3.26 -9.53
N VAL A 6 -0.80 -4.37 -8.89
CA VAL A 6 -0.46 -5.64 -9.58
C VAL A 6 -1.64 -6.63 -9.54
N TYR A 7 -2.35 -6.76 -8.42
CA TYR A 7 -3.38 -7.78 -8.29
C TYR A 7 -4.70 -7.26 -8.83
N LYS A 8 -5.26 -8.00 -9.79
CA LYS A 8 -6.62 -7.81 -10.35
C LYS A 8 -7.60 -8.88 -9.86
N SER A 9 -7.15 -9.66 -8.89
CA SER A 9 -7.85 -10.73 -8.19
C SER A 9 -7.45 -10.65 -6.72
N TYR A 10 -8.01 -11.53 -5.89
CA TYR A 10 -7.72 -11.55 -4.45
C TYR A 10 -6.21 -11.67 -4.17
N ASP A 11 -5.68 -10.82 -3.29
CA ASP A 11 -4.26 -10.83 -2.93
C ASP A 11 -3.91 -12.14 -2.19
N PRO A 12 -2.97 -12.96 -2.68
CA PRO A 12 -2.63 -14.23 -2.03
C PRO A 12 -2.15 -14.02 -0.58
N ARG A 13 -1.54 -12.88 -0.29
CA ARG A 13 -1.09 -12.53 1.06
C ARG A 13 -2.26 -12.18 1.96
N ALA A 14 -3.31 -11.54 1.43
CA ALA A 14 -4.53 -11.21 2.16
C ALA A 14 -5.18 -12.48 2.74
N LYS A 15 -5.14 -13.59 2.00
CA LYS A 15 -5.70 -14.88 2.46
C LYS A 15 -4.95 -15.47 3.66
N ILE A 16 -3.62 -15.32 3.69
CA ILE A 16 -2.79 -15.81 4.80
C ILE A 16 -2.99 -14.92 6.03
N ILE A 17 -2.90 -13.60 5.83
CA ILE A 17 -3.01 -12.65 6.94
C ILE A 17 -4.41 -12.64 7.57
N LYS A 18 -5.47 -12.96 6.81
CA LYS A 18 -6.83 -13.14 7.35
C LYS A 18 -6.86 -14.23 8.43
N LYS A 19 -6.27 -15.40 8.14
CA LYS A 19 -6.16 -16.49 9.12
C LYS A 19 -5.36 -16.07 10.35
N THR A 20 -4.29 -15.30 10.15
CA THR A 20 -3.49 -14.75 11.26
C THR A 20 -4.32 -13.77 12.09
N ALA A 21 -5.13 -12.93 11.45
CA ALA A 21 -6.04 -12.03 12.14
C ALA A 21 -7.01 -12.80 13.02
N ASP A 22 -7.68 -13.83 12.47
CA ASP A 22 -8.59 -14.69 13.23
C ASP A 22 -7.91 -15.27 14.48
N ALA A 23 -6.71 -15.84 14.33
CA ALA A 23 -5.94 -16.40 15.46
C ALA A 23 -5.51 -15.35 16.51
N VAL A 24 -5.19 -14.13 16.09
CA VAL A 24 -4.89 -13.03 17.02
C VAL A 24 -6.14 -12.66 17.82
N PHE A 25 -7.29 -12.56 17.16
CA PHE A 25 -8.56 -12.21 17.81
C PHE A 25 -9.08 -13.27 18.79
N GLU A 26 -8.75 -14.55 18.57
CA GLU A 26 -9.02 -15.61 19.55
C GLU A 26 -8.30 -15.34 20.89
N VAL A 27 -7.11 -14.73 20.86
CA VAL A 27 -6.31 -14.45 22.05
C VAL A 27 -6.62 -13.08 22.64
N THR A 28 -6.75 -12.05 21.81
CA THR A 28 -6.97 -10.66 22.26
C THR A 28 -8.42 -10.38 22.62
N GLY A 29 -9.34 -11.29 22.28
CA GLY A 29 -10.78 -11.09 22.36
C GLY A 29 -11.34 -10.43 21.09
N ARG A 30 -12.67 -10.58 20.93
CA ARG A 30 -13.39 -10.13 19.74
C ARG A 30 -13.41 -8.59 19.69
N ASN A 31 -12.89 -8.03 18.60
CA ASN A 31 -12.87 -6.59 18.35
C ASN A 31 -14.07 -6.20 17.47
N PRO A 32 -14.95 -5.28 17.87
CA PRO A 32 -16.04 -4.79 17.03
C PRO A 32 -15.59 -4.29 15.64
N LEU A 33 -14.35 -3.82 15.52
CA LEU A 33 -13.76 -3.39 14.26
C LEU A 33 -13.45 -4.56 13.31
N LEU A 34 -13.26 -5.78 13.82
CA LEU A 34 -13.17 -6.97 12.98
C LEU A 34 -14.53 -7.25 12.32
N ASP A 35 -15.61 -7.23 13.10
CA ASP A 35 -16.96 -7.46 12.55
C ASP A 35 -17.30 -6.40 11.51
N ILE A 36 -16.95 -5.13 11.76
CA ILE A 36 -17.09 -4.04 10.78
C ILE A 36 -16.21 -4.29 9.54
N ALA A 37 -14.96 -4.73 9.72
CA ALA A 37 -14.07 -4.99 8.60
C ALA A 37 -14.52 -6.17 7.73
N LEU A 38 -15.06 -7.23 8.33
CA LEU A 38 -15.63 -8.37 7.61
C LEU A 38 -16.87 -7.93 6.81
N GLU A 39 -17.71 -7.07 7.38
CA GLU A 39 -18.85 -6.53 6.64
C GLU A 39 -18.43 -5.58 5.52
N LEU A 40 -17.40 -4.75 5.74
CA LEU A 40 -16.80 -3.92 4.69
C LEU A 40 -16.20 -4.75 3.56
N GLU A 41 -15.53 -5.87 3.87
CA GLU A 41 -15.06 -6.83 2.87
C GLU A 41 -16.23 -7.40 2.08
N ARG A 42 -17.27 -7.89 2.76
CA ARG A 42 -18.45 -8.49 2.12
C ARG A 42 -19.11 -7.50 1.14
N ILE A 43 -19.38 -6.28 1.61
CA ILE A 43 -19.96 -5.22 0.78
C ILE A 43 -19.04 -4.91 -0.42
N ALA A 44 -17.73 -4.77 -0.20
CA ALA A 44 -16.79 -4.49 -1.29
C ALA A 44 -16.68 -5.64 -2.32
N LEU A 45 -17.00 -6.88 -1.95
CA LEU A 45 -17.00 -8.01 -2.89
C LEU A 45 -18.30 -8.12 -3.70
N GLU A 46 -19.38 -7.50 -3.24
CA GLU A 46 -20.71 -7.53 -3.86
C GLU A 46 -21.06 -6.22 -4.60
N ASP A 47 -20.45 -5.10 -4.21
CA ASP A 47 -20.75 -3.79 -4.75
C ASP A 47 -20.18 -3.60 -6.17
N ASP A 48 -21.04 -3.20 -7.11
CA ASP A 48 -20.71 -3.00 -8.52
C ASP A 48 -19.52 -2.04 -8.73
N TYR A 49 -19.37 -1.00 -7.92
CA TYR A 49 -18.26 -0.07 -8.00
C TYR A 49 -16.93 -0.78 -7.77
N PHE A 50 -16.87 -1.69 -6.78
CA PHE A 50 -15.67 -2.42 -6.41
C PHE A 50 -15.39 -3.57 -7.35
N VAL A 51 -16.42 -4.33 -7.74
CA VAL A 51 -16.31 -5.48 -8.65
C VAL A 51 -15.84 -5.02 -10.03
N SER A 52 -16.47 -4.00 -10.62
CA SER A 52 -16.10 -3.46 -11.94
C SER A 52 -14.66 -2.94 -11.99
N ARG A 53 -14.15 -2.43 -10.86
CA ARG A 53 -12.78 -1.89 -10.73
C ARG A 53 -11.78 -2.90 -10.16
N LYS A 54 -12.22 -4.12 -9.84
CA LYS A 54 -11.39 -5.20 -9.27
C LYS A 54 -10.68 -4.78 -7.97
N LEU A 55 -11.42 -4.10 -7.09
CA LEU A 55 -10.93 -3.56 -5.83
C LEU A 55 -11.07 -4.58 -4.69
N TYR A 56 -10.22 -5.59 -4.70
CA TYR A 56 -10.21 -6.62 -3.65
C TYR A 56 -9.44 -6.16 -2.40
N PRO A 57 -9.77 -6.70 -1.20
CA PRO A 57 -8.92 -6.55 -0.03
C PRO A 57 -7.47 -6.97 -0.32
N ASN A 58 -6.53 -6.17 0.15
CA ASN A 58 -5.10 -6.47 0.07
C ASN A 58 -4.53 -6.76 1.46
N VAL A 59 -3.25 -7.14 1.53
CA VAL A 59 -2.58 -7.51 2.80
C VAL A 59 -2.72 -6.45 3.90
N ASP A 60 -2.79 -5.16 3.52
CA ASP A 60 -2.84 -4.04 4.48
C ASP A 60 -4.20 -3.93 5.17
N PHE A 61 -5.26 -4.55 4.62
CA PHE A 61 -6.60 -4.53 5.21
C PHE A 61 -6.63 -5.24 6.57
N TYR A 62 -6.07 -6.46 6.64
CA TYR A 62 -6.06 -7.24 7.87
C TYR A 62 -4.85 -6.96 8.76
N SER A 63 -3.71 -6.55 8.20
CA SER A 63 -2.53 -6.24 9.03
C SER A 63 -2.79 -5.07 9.98
N GLY A 64 -3.53 -4.04 9.54
CA GLY A 64 -3.94 -2.93 10.41
C GLY A 64 -4.80 -3.39 11.59
N LEU A 65 -5.72 -4.33 11.36
CA LEU A 65 -6.58 -4.91 12.40
C LEU A 65 -5.76 -5.72 13.41
N ILE A 66 -4.78 -6.50 12.93
CA ILE A 66 -3.85 -7.23 13.80
C ILE A 66 -3.06 -6.28 14.68
N TYR A 67 -2.42 -5.26 14.10
CA TYR A 67 -1.62 -4.31 14.87
C TYR A 67 -2.46 -3.54 15.88
N GLN A 68 -3.69 -3.18 15.52
CA GLN A 68 -4.61 -2.54 16.45
C GLN A 68 -5.01 -3.49 17.58
N ALA A 69 -5.30 -4.76 17.30
CA ALA A 69 -5.60 -5.77 18.31
C ALA A 69 -4.43 -5.97 19.29
N MET A 70 -3.20 -5.80 18.81
CA MET A 70 -1.98 -5.82 19.62
C MET A 70 -1.73 -4.52 20.40
N GLY A 71 -2.61 -3.51 20.29
CA GLY A 71 -2.47 -2.22 20.97
C GLY A 71 -1.40 -1.30 20.38
N LEU A 72 -0.96 -1.55 19.14
CA LEU A 72 0.06 -0.74 18.49
C LEU A 72 -0.58 0.54 17.93
N PRO A 73 0.07 1.71 18.08
CA PRO A 73 -0.45 2.95 17.53
C PRO A 73 -0.41 2.92 15.99
N THR A 74 -1.42 3.50 15.35
CA THR A 74 -1.54 3.52 13.88
C THR A 74 -0.37 4.20 13.19
N THR A 75 0.29 5.15 13.87
CA THR A 75 1.52 5.80 13.40
C THR A 75 2.69 4.83 13.23
N MET A 76 2.67 3.67 13.89
CA MET A 76 3.70 2.64 13.77
C MET A 76 3.44 1.62 12.66
N PHE A 77 2.26 1.60 12.03
CA PHE A 77 1.94 0.60 11.02
C PHE A 77 2.91 0.64 9.82
N PRO A 78 3.29 1.82 9.28
CA PRO A 78 4.29 1.90 8.22
C PRO A 78 5.67 1.40 8.66
N VAL A 79 6.05 1.61 9.94
CA VAL A 79 7.32 1.14 10.50
C VAL A 79 7.33 -0.39 10.58
N LEU A 80 6.24 -0.99 11.07
CA LEU A 80 6.07 -2.45 11.15
C LEU A 80 6.03 -3.11 9.77
N PHE A 81 5.60 -2.38 8.74
CA PHE A 81 5.70 -2.81 7.35
C PHE A 81 7.15 -2.70 6.81
N ALA A 82 7.86 -1.63 7.14
CA ALA A 82 9.22 -1.35 6.67
C ALA A 82 10.25 -2.36 7.22
N LEU A 83 10.12 -2.77 8.48
CA LEU A 83 11.03 -3.70 9.13
C LEU A 83 11.24 -5.01 8.32
N PRO A 84 10.21 -5.84 8.06
CA PRO A 84 10.37 -7.04 7.26
C PRO A 84 10.65 -6.74 5.78
N ARG A 85 10.31 -5.54 5.28
CA ARG A 85 10.61 -5.14 3.89
C ARG A 85 12.10 -4.85 3.67
N THR A 86 12.83 -4.49 4.72
CA THR A 86 14.26 -4.16 4.67
C THR A 86 15.09 -5.27 4.03
N SER A 87 14.82 -6.53 4.34
CA SER A 87 15.51 -7.65 3.70
C SER A 87 15.30 -7.68 2.18
N GLY A 88 14.07 -7.44 1.72
CA GLY A 88 13.75 -7.33 0.30
C GLY A 88 14.38 -6.11 -0.37
N TRP A 89 14.45 -4.96 0.32
CA TRP A 89 15.16 -3.78 -0.18
C TRP A 89 16.65 -4.04 -0.35
N LEU A 90 17.28 -4.68 0.63
CA LEU A 90 18.70 -5.03 0.55
C LEU A 90 18.98 -6.02 -0.57
N ALA A 91 18.16 -7.07 -0.72
CA ALA A 91 18.30 -8.03 -1.81
C ALA A 91 18.16 -7.36 -3.19
N GLN A 92 17.16 -6.51 -3.37
CA GLN A 92 16.95 -5.76 -4.62
C GLN A 92 18.08 -4.76 -4.90
N TRP A 93 18.61 -4.11 -3.86
CA TRP A 93 19.74 -3.20 -4.00
C TRP A 93 21.03 -3.96 -4.36
N GLN A 94 21.27 -5.09 -3.71
CA GLN A 94 22.45 -5.91 -3.99
C GLN A 94 22.39 -6.46 -5.42
N GLU A 95 21.25 -6.99 -5.85
CA GLU A 95 21.02 -7.44 -7.24
C GLU A 95 21.30 -6.30 -8.23
N LEU A 96 20.83 -5.08 -7.95
CA LEU A 96 21.10 -3.91 -8.80
C LEU A 96 22.60 -3.56 -8.86
N VAL A 97 23.31 -3.56 -7.73
CA VAL A 97 24.72 -3.13 -7.66
C VAL A 97 25.66 -4.18 -8.25
N GLU A 98 25.32 -5.45 -8.13
CA GLU A 98 26.13 -6.57 -8.64
C GLU A 98 25.85 -6.90 -10.11
N ASP A 99 24.79 -6.33 -10.71
CA ASP A 99 24.46 -6.52 -12.13
C ASP A 99 25.52 -5.88 -13.05
N PRO A 100 26.26 -6.68 -13.86
CA PRO A 100 27.30 -6.16 -14.75
C PRO A 100 26.76 -5.29 -15.89
N GLU A 101 25.46 -5.36 -16.19
CA GLU A 101 24.79 -4.55 -17.20
C GLU A 101 24.16 -3.27 -16.63
N GLN A 102 24.32 -3.01 -15.32
CA GLN A 102 23.68 -1.90 -14.64
C GLN A 102 24.02 -0.55 -15.27
N ARG A 103 22.99 0.31 -15.36
CA ARG A 103 23.13 1.71 -15.74
C ARG A 103 22.35 2.60 -14.79
N ILE A 104 22.83 3.84 -14.63
CA ILE A 104 22.12 4.86 -13.86
C ILE A 104 20.70 5.09 -14.40
N GLN A 105 19.70 5.02 -13.51
CA GLN A 105 18.32 5.32 -13.87
C GLN A 105 18.14 6.83 -14.09
N ARG A 106 17.89 7.23 -15.35
CA ARG A 106 17.64 8.62 -15.75
C ARG A 106 16.34 8.73 -16.57
N PRO A 107 15.16 8.77 -15.92
CA PRO A 107 13.90 8.92 -16.64
C PRO A 107 13.82 10.28 -17.34
N ARG A 108 13.00 10.38 -18.39
CA ARG A 108 12.69 11.65 -19.06
C ARG A 108 11.28 12.11 -18.71
N GLN A 109 11.00 13.37 -19.00
CA GLN A 109 9.67 13.96 -18.91
C GLN A 109 9.17 14.47 -20.26
N VAL A 110 7.86 14.56 -20.40
CA VAL A 110 7.20 15.29 -21.48
C VAL A 110 6.87 16.68 -20.97
N TYR A 111 7.60 17.70 -21.42
CA TYR A 111 7.36 19.08 -21.03
C TYR A 111 6.20 19.68 -21.84
N LEU A 112 5.11 20.03 -21.14
CA LEU A 112 3.91 20.65 -21.71
C LEU A 112 3.76 22.13 -21.31
N GLY A 113 4.76 22.71 -20.63
CA GLY A 113 4.76 24.12 -20.28
C GLY A 113 5.08 25.02 -21.47
N GLU A 114 4.82 26.31 -21.31
CA GLU A 114 5.24 27.31 -22.31
C GLU A 114 6.75 27.49 -22.31
N ARG A 115 7.34 27.48 -23.50
CA ARG A 115 8.77 27.70 -23.69
C ARG A 115 9.05 29.19 -23.87
N GLY A 116 10.05 29.70 -23.16
CA GLY A 116 10.50 31.08 -23.28
C GLY A 116 9.45 32.06 -22.77
N ARG A 117 9.63 32.55 -21.54
CA ARG A 117 8.84 33.64 -21.00
C ARG A 117 9.79 34.70 -20.50
N ASP A 118 9.55 35.95 -20.89
CA ASP A 118 10.29 37.06 -20.33
C ASP A 118 9.94 37.19 -18.85
N PHE A 119 10.96 37.28 -18.01
CA PHE A 119 10.78 37.48 -16.59
C PHE A 119 10.26 38.89 -16.35
N VAL A 120 9.07 39.02 -15.78
CA VAL A 120 8.52 40.31 -15.35
C VAL A 120 9.00 40.57 -13.91
N PRO A 121 9.73 41.67 -13.61
CA PRO A 121 10.09 42.05 -12.25
C PRO A 121 8.86 42.20 -11.36
N LEU A 122 8.99 41.95 -10.05
CA LEU A 122 7.86 41.95 -9.12
C LEU A 122 7.05 43.26 -9.17
N SER A 123 7.73 44.41 -9.24
CA SER A 123 7.11 45.74 -9.35
C SER A 123 6.33 45.99 -10.64
N LYS A 124 6.47 45.11 -11.63
CA LYS A 124 5.79 45.16 -12.93
C LYS A 124 4.78 44.03 -13.10
N ARG A 125 4.59 43.19 -12.08
CA ARG A 125 3.46 42.27 -11.98
C ARG A 125 2.32 43.07 -11.33
N GLY A 126 1.12 42.95 -11.89
CA GLY A 126 -0.06 43.72 -11.44
C GLY A 126 -0.37 43.57 -9.95
#